data_AF-A0A349XNK6-F1
#
_entry.id   AF-A0A349XNK6-F1
#
_cell.length_a   1.000
_cell.length_b   1.000
_cell.length_c   1.000
_cell.angle_alpha   90.00
_cell.angle_beta   90.00
_cell.angle_gamma   90.00
#
_symmetry.space_group_name_H-M   'P 1'
#
loop_
_entity.id
_entity.type
_entity.pdbx_description
1 polymer ?
#
loop_
_entity_poly.entity_id
_entity_poly.type
_entity_poly.pdbx_seq_one_letter_code
_entity_poly.pdbx_strand_id
1 'polypeptide(L)' 'MSKIYVAAAGRAIPGGWPEGGRPIDPLSRQHRRMIETGDLVEQEQAAEKPAEPLKLTRKD' A
#
# COMPACT_ATOMS: atom_id res chain seq x y z
N MET A 1 13.84 -6.13 9.21
CA MET A 1 12.52 -6.33 8.57
C MET A 1 12.07 -5.00 8.00
N SER A 2 12.02 -4.88 6.68
CA SER A 2 11.60 -3.63 6.03
C SER A 2 10.08 -3.58 6.02
N LYS A 3 9.49 -2.74 6.88
CA LYS A 3 8.05 -2.48 6.87
C LYS A 3 7.70 -1.70 5.61
N ILE A 4 6.73 -2.21 4.85
CA ILE A 4 6.17 -1.50 3.71
C ILE A 4 4.95 -0.74 4.21
N TYR A 5 4.74 0.45 3.67
CA TYR A 5 3.55 1.24 3.97
C TYR A 5 2.76 1.42 2.68
N VAL A 6 1.46 1.20 2.76
CA VAL A 6 0.50 1.41 1.67
C VAL A 6 -0.42 2.57 2.01
N ALA A 7 -1.00 3.20 1.00
CA ALA A 7 -2.09 4.14 1.24
C ALA A 7 -3.28 3.40 1.86
N ALA A 8 -3.92 4.02 2.85
CA ALA A 8 -5.17 3.50 3.39
C ALA A 8 -6.24 3.42 2.29
N ALA A 9 -7.15 2.44 2.40
CA ALA A 9 -8.25 2.30 1.45
C ALA A 9 -9.10 3.59 1.41
N GLY A 10 -9.32 4.12 0.21
CA GLY A 10 -10.07 5.37 0.00
C GLY A 10 -9.28 6.65 0.31
N ARG A 11 -7.97 6.57 0.60
CA ARG A 11 -7.11 7.74 0.76
C ARG A 11 -6.37 8.04 -0.54
N ALA A 12 -6.55 9.25 -1.05
CA ALA A 12 -5.76 9.78 -2.16
C ALA A 12 -4.55 10.53 -1.59
N ILE A 13 -3.37 9.90 -1.58
CA ILE A 13 -2.15 10.58 -1.16
C ILE A 13 -1.67 11.49 -2.31
N PRO A 14 -1.57 12.81 -2.09
CA PRO A 14 -1.11 13.73 -3.12
C PRO A 14 0.33 13.40 -3.53
N GLY A 15 0.54 13.23 -4.84
CA GLY A 15 1.82 12.81 -5.41
C GLY A 15 1.92 11.31 -5.72
N GLY A 16 0.84 10.54 -5.51
CA GLY A 16 0.75 9.14 -5.92
C GLY A 16 1.52 8.22 -4.98
N TRP A 17 0.80 7.43 -4.19
CA TRP A 17 1.41 6.34 -3.43
C TRP A 17 1.22 5.03 -4.19
N PRO A 18 2.27 4.21 -4.36
CA PRO A 18 2.15 2.94 -5.06
C PRO A 18 1.20 2.00 -4.32
N GLU A 19 0.39 1.28 -5.09
CA GLU A 19 -0.59 0.31 -4.56
C GLU A 19 0.09 -0.86 -3.83
N GLY A 20 1.25 -1.30 -4.33
CA GLY A 20 2.13 -2.27 -3.67
C GLY A 20 2.90 -1.71 -2.46
N GLY A 21 2.71 -0.44 -2.13
CA GLY A 21 3.36 0.23 -1.02
C GLY A 21 4.83 0.53 -1.26
N ARG A 22 5.41 1.35 -0.38
CA ARG A 22 6.84 1.64 -0.37
C ARG A 22 7.37 1.74 1.05
N PRO A 23 8.66 1.43 1.29
CA PRO A 23 9.27 1.72 2.57
C PRO A 23 9.25 3.23 2.80
N ILE A 24 8.93 3.62 4.03
CA ILE A 24 9.03 5.01 4.44
C ILE A 24 10.42 5.31 4.98
N ASP A 25 10.83 6.55 4.80
CA ASP A 25 11.95 7.11 5.52
C ASP A 25 11.49 7.63 6.91
N PRO A 26 11.94 7.03 8.03
CA PRO A 26 11.58 7.46 9.37
C PRO A 26 12.17 8.84 9.75
N LEU A 27 13.20 9.31 9.03
CA LEU A 27 13.76 10.65 9.21
C LEU A 27 12.97 11.72 8.43
N SER A 28 12.16 11.30 7.45
CA SER A 28 11.30 12.21 6.70
C SER A 28 10.06 12.62 7.50
N ARG A 29 9.95 13.93 7.77
CA ARG A 29 8.76 14.50 8.43
C ARG A 29 7.47 14.25 7.65
N GLN A 30 7.54 14.22 6.31
CA GLN A 30 6.35 13.99 5.48
C GLN A 30 5.80 12.59 5.69
N HIS A 31 6.65 11.57 5.62
CA HIS A 31 6.22 10.19 5.83
C HIS A 31 5.69 9.96 7.25
N ARG A 32 6.35 10.52 8.25
CA ARG A 32 5.87 10.46 9.64
C ARG A 32 4.48 11.04 9.79
N ARG A 33 4.22 12.22 9.20
CA ARG A 33 2.88 12.83 9.22
C ARG A 33 1.84 11.93 8.57
N MET A 34 2.16 11.34 7.42
CA MET A 34 1.24 10.45 6.70
C MET A 34 0.88 9.18 7.51
N ILE A 35 1.79 8.66 8.35
CA ILE A 35 1.46 7.57 9.29
C ILE A 35 0.55 8.10 10.41
N GLU A 36 0.92 9.24 11.00
CA GLU A 36 0.22 9.82 12.14
C GLU A 36 -1.22 10.21 11.81
N THR A 37 -1.47 10.70 10.59
CA THR A 37 -2.81 11.02 10.07
C THR A 37 -3.62 9.80 9.68
N GLY A 38 -3.02 8.60 9.69
CA GLY A 38 -3.64 7.37 9.23
C GLY A 38 -3.82 7.31 7.71
N ASP A 39 -3.04 8.08 6.95
CA ASP A 39 -3.01 7.97 5.49
C ASP A 39 -2.19 6.76 5.02
N LEU A 40 -1.19 6.36 5.81
CA LEU A 40 -0.36 5.18 5.57
C LEU A 40 -0.63 4.08 6.58
N VAL A 41 -0.81 2.87 6.06
CA VAL A 41 -1.01 1.65 6.86
C VAL A 41 0.23 0.77 6.71
N GLU A 42 0.76 0.31 7.86
CA GLU A 42 1.81 -0.71 7.88
C GLU A 42 1.26 -1.99 7.25
N GLN A 43 1.83 -2.37 6.11
CA GLN A 43 1.67 -3.68 5.53
C GLN A 43 2.95 -4.43 5.80
N GLU A 44 2.86 -5.47 6.65
CA GLU A 44 3.84 -6.55 6.57
C GLU A 44 3.85 -7.01 5.11
N GLN A 45 4.99 -7.41 4.56
CA GLN A 45 5.02 -8.08 3.26
C GLN A 45 4.25 -9.40 3.41
N ALA A 46 2.93 -9.32 3.49
CA ALA A 46 2.03 -10.38 3.16
C ALA A 46 2.30 -10.57 1.69
N ALA A 47 3.11 -11.59 1.41
CA ALA A 47 3.22 -12.20 0.11
C ALA A 47 1.89 -12.03 -0.60
N GLU A 48 1.90 -11.18 -1.62
CA GLU A 48 1.00 -11.16 -2.75
C GLU A 48 -0.11 -12.19 -2.54
N LYS A 49 -1.20 -11.81 -1.85
CA LYS A 49 -2.45 -12.49 -2.12
C LYS A 49 -2.81 -11.91 -3.47
N PRO A 50 -2.61 -12.67 -4.57
CA PRO A 50 -2.91 -12.15 -5.89
C PRO A 50 -4.37 -11.70 -5.81
N ALA A 51 -4.61 -10.45 -6.19
CA ALA A 51 -5.93 -9.99 -6.52
C ALA A 51 -6.57 -11.08 -7.40
N GLU A 52 -7.78 -11.46 -7.01
CA GLU A 52 -8.49 -12.67 -7.43
C GLU A 52 -8.29 -13.03 -8.91
N PRO A 53 -8.17 -14.34 -9.24
CA PRO A 53 -8.14 -14.77 -10.61
C PRO A 53 -9.45 -14.29 -11.26
N LEU A 54 -9.33 -13.45 -12.29
CA LEU A 54 -10.41 -13.14 -13.22
C LEU A 54 -10.96 -14.46 -13.77
N LYS A 55 -11.94 -15.04 -13.08
CA LYS A 55 -12.79 -16.08 -13.64
C LYS A 55 -13.75 -15.37 -14.57
N LEU A 56 -13.50 -15.45 -15.87
CA LEU A 56 -14.55 -15.44 -16.88
C LEU A 56 -14.17 -16.39 -18.02
N THR A 57 -14.55 -17.66 -17.78
CA THR A 57 -15.08 -18.65 -18.71
C THR A 57 -14.26 -19.05 -19.95
N ARG A 58 -13.75 -20.29 -19.92
CA ARG A 58 -13.66 -21.15 -21.11
C ARG A 58 -15.05 -21.22 -21.76
N LYS A 59 -15.14 -20.96 -23.07
CA LYS A 59 -16.17 -21.57 -23.91
C LYS A 59 -15.71 -21.63 -25.37
N ASP A 60 -15.75 -22.85 -25.89
CA ASP A 60 -15.62 -23.35 -27.26
C ASP A 60 -14.27 -23.16 -27.98
#